data_AF-A0A3B8YRC7-F1
#
_entry.id   AF-A0A3B8YRC7-F1
#
_cell.length_a   1.000
_cell.length_b   1.000
_cell.length_c   1.000
_cell.angle_alpha   90.00
_cell.angle_beta   90.00
_cell.angle_gamma   90.00
#
_symmetry.space_group_name_H-M   'P 1'
#
loop_
_entity.id
_entity.type
_entity.pdbx_description
1 polymer ?
#
loop_
_entity_poly.entity_id
_entity_poly.type
_entity_poly.pdbx_seq_one_letter_code
_entity_poly.pdbx_strand_id
1 'polypeptide(L)'
;VVVTALGIKRDKKALGYAIQEVKGDDIIAAREVNVANALSGKVSGLQVIRSGNGPGGSSKIVIRGNNSVTNLNQPLIVVDGVPMDNFTGAKNNDYWNP
;
A
#
# COMPACT_ATOMS: atom_id res chain seq x y z
N VAL A 1 -5.81 -6.92 17.56
CA VAL A 1 -4.44 -7.37 17.86
C VAL A 1 -3.73 -7.29 16.52
N VAL A 2 -2.69 -6.46 16.37
CA VAL A 2 -2.06 -6.29 15.05
C VAL A 2 -1.22 -7.50 14.74
N VAL A 3 -1.48 -8.14 13.61
CA VAL A 3 -0.53 -9.07 13.01
C VAL A 3 0.44 -8.23 12.18
N THR A 4 1.64 -8.02 12.72
CA THR A 4 2.73 -7.46 11.92
C THR A 4 3.22 -8.53 10.95
N ALA A 5 3.84 -8.12 9.83
CA ALA A 5 4.21 -8.96 8.68
C ALA A 5 5.08 -10.22 9.00
N LEU A 6 5.53 -10.39 10.25
CA LEU A 6 6.33 -11.52 10.73
C LEU A 6 5.61 -12.40 11.76
N GLY A 7 4.27 -12.34 11.86
CA GLY A 7 3.48 -13.21 12.75
C GLY A 7 3.60 -12.91 14.25
N ILE A 8 4.44 -11.96 14.66
CA ILE A 8 4.57 -11.51 16.05
C ILE A 8 3.41 -10.55 16.36
N LYS A 9 2.53 -10.97 17.27
CA LYS A 9 1.47 -10.14 17.84
C LYS A 9 2.14 -9.11 18.77
N ARG A 10 2.19 -7.85 18.36
CA ARG A 10 2.64 -6.75 19.24
C ARG A 10 1.44 -5.92 19.67
N ASP A 11 1.39 -5.57 20.96
CA ASP A 11 0.35 -4.71 21.50
C ASP A 11 0.46 -3.32 20.87
N LYS A 12 -0.65 -2.83 20.30
CA LYS A 12 -0.75 -1.51 19.63
C LYS A 12 -0.21 -0.36 20.47
N LYS A 13 -0.25 -0.48 21.81
CA LYS A 13 0.21 0.54 22.76
C LYS A 13 1.72 0.59 22.96
N ALA A 14 2.47 -0.45 22.62
CA ALA A 14 3.92 -0.53 22.89
C ALA A 14 4.79 -0.01 21.72
N LEU A 15 4.17 0.45 20.63
CA LEU A 15 4.86 0.81 19.40
C LEU A 15 4.92 2.34 19.28
N GLY A 16 6.13 2.91 19.19
CA GLY A 16 6.37 4.35 19.05
C GLY A 16 6.07 4.93 17.66
N TYR A 17 5.41 4.16 16.78
CA TYR A 17 5.04 4.55 15.42
C TYR A 17 3.58 4.22 15.16
N ALA A 18 2.91 5.04 14.33
CA ALA A 18 1.50 4.83 14.02
C ALA A 18 1.31 3.58 13.16
N ILE A 19 0.50 2.64 13.66
CA ILE A 19 0.06 1.45 12.93
C ILE A 19 -1.46 1.43 12.90
N GLN A 20 -2.00 1.21 11.71
CA GLN A 20 -3.43 1.05 11.50
C GLN A 20 -3.71 -0.34 10.94
N GLU A 21 -4.62 -1.05 11.60
CA GLU A 21 -5.08 -2.38 11.21
C GLU A 21 -6.46 -2.22 10.58
N VAL A 22 -6.61 -2.67 9.33
CA VAL A 22 -7.88 -2.70 8.61
C VAL A 22 -8.33 -4.15 8.52
N LYS A 23 -9.57 -4.44 8.91
CA LYS A 23 -10.12 -5.79 8.83
C LYS A 23 -10.59 -6.09 7.41
N GLY A 24 -10.56 -7.37 7.02
CA GLY A 24 -11.01 -7.81 5.69
C GLY A 24 -12.46 -7.40 5.38
N ASP A 25 -13.33 -7.44 6.39
CA ASP A 25 -14.74 -7.04 6.25
C ASP A 25 -14.90 -5.57 5.80
N ASP A 26 -14.03 -4.68 6.28
CA ASP A 26 -14.04 -3.26 5.93
C ASP A 26 -13.59 -3.01 4.48
N ILE A 27 -12.74 -3.90 3.95
CA ILE A 27 -12.26 -3.88 2.57
C ILE A 27 -13.36 -4.41 1.64
N ILE A 28 -14.01 -5.51 2.01
CA ILE A 28 -15.09 -6.13 1.22
C ILE A 28 -16.32 -5.21 1.16
N ALA A 29 -16.61 -4.48 2.25
CA ALA A 29 -17.71 -3.52 2.29
C ALA A 29 -17.60 -2.40 1.24
N ALA A 30 -16.38 -2.06 0.80
CA ALA A 30 -16.16 -1.05 -0.23
C ALA A 30 -16.60 -1.51 -1.63
N ARG A 31 -16.84 -2.83 -1.84
CA ARG A 31 -17.20 -3.45 -3.13
C ARG A 31 -16.31 -3.01 -4.30
N GLU A 32 -15.04 -2.75 -3.98
CA GLU A 32 -14.07 -2.22 -4.92
C GLU A 32 -13.23 -3.37 -5.46
N VAL A 33 -13.04 -3.42 -6.78
CA VAL A 33 -12.31 -4.50 -7.45
C VAL A 33 -10.81 -4.40 -7.18
N ASN A 34 -10.32 -3.19 -6.89
CA ASN A 34 -8.92 -2.94 -6.54
C ASN A 34 -8.77 -2.74 -5.01
N VAL A 35 -7.99 -3.60 -4.36
CA VAL A 35 -7.76 -3.56 -2.91
C VAL A 35 -7.15 -2.23 -2.46
N ALA A 36 -6.25 -1.64 -3.25
CA ALA A 36 -5.66 -0.33 -2.91
C ALA A 36 -6.75 0.75 -2.82
N ASN A 37 -7.70 0.74 -3.74
CA ASN A 37 -8.80 1.69 -3.76
C ASN A 37 -9.76 1.50 -2.58
N ALA A 38 -9.95 0.26 -2.12
CA ALA A 38 -10.79 -0.06 -0.97
C ALA A 38 -10.23 0.48 0.35
N LEU A 39 -8.91 0.68 0.43
CA LEU A 39 -8.23 1.25 1.60
C LEU A 39 -8.36 2.77 1.70
N SER A 40 -8.82 3.44 0.63
CA SER A 40 -9.04 4.88 0.61
C SER A 40 -10.04 5.30 1.70
N GLY A 41 -9.65 6.27 2.54
CA GLY A 41 -10.47 6.74 3.66
C GLY A 41 -10.60 5.77 4.84
N LYS A 42 -10.07 4.54 4.74
CA LYS A 42 -10.00 3.57 5.85
C LYS A 42 -8.72 3.70 6.67
N VAL A 43 -7.67 4.28 6.08
CA VAL A 43 -6.36 4.49 6.72
C VAL A 43 -6.00 5.97 6.74
N SER A 44 -5.59 6.47 7.91
CA SER A 44 -5.15 7.85 8.10
C SER A 44 -3.80 8.10 7.42
N GLY A 45 -3.69 9.23 6.70
CA GLY A 45 -2.47 9.57 5.96
C GLY A 45 -2.18 8.68 4.75
N LEU A 46 -3.11 7.80 4.36
CA LEU A 46 -3.04 7.04 3.11
C LEU A 46 -3.79 7.81 2.02
N GLN A 47 -3.11 8.08 0.92
CA GLN A 47 -3.69 8.64 -0.28
C GLN A 47 -3.59 7.61 -1.42
N VAL A 48 -4.73 7.34 -2.05
CA VAL A 48 -4.82 6.40 -3.18
C VAL A 48 -5.24 7.19 -4.41
N ILE A 49 -4.38 7.21 -5.43
CA ILE A 49 -4.62 7.89 -6.69
C ILE A 49 -4.94 6.82 -7.74
N ARG A 50 -6.17 6.84 -8.22
CA ARG A 50 -6.66 5.92 -9.26
C ARG A 50 -6.15 6.41 -10.61
N SER A 51 -5.34 5.62 -11.32
CA SER A 51 -4.86 5.98 -12.68
C SER A 51 -5.50 5.15 -13.79
N GLY A 52 -6.19 4.06 -13.47
CA GLY A 52 -6.99 3.27 -14.42
C GLY A 52 -8.31 2.79 -13.82
N ASN A 53 -9.35 2.68 -14.65
CA ASN A 53 -10.73 2.37 -14.24
C ASN A 53 -11.13 0.90 -14.47
N GLY A 54 -10.16 0.00 -14.75
CA GLY A 54 -10.41 -1.42 -14.99
C GLY A 54 -10.16 -2.30 -13.76
N PRO A 55 -10.68 -3.55 -13.75
CA PRO A 55 -10.21 -4.60 -12.84
C PRO A 55 -8.68 -4.75 -12.96
N GLY A 56 -7.93 -4.57 -11.88
CA GLY A 56 -6.46 -4.57 -11.94
C GLY A 56 -5.85 -3.28 -12.54
N GLY A 57 -6.63 -2.22 -12.70
CA GLY A 57 -6.12 -0.91 -13.10
C GLY A 57 -5.07 -0.39 -12.11
N SER A 58 -4.05 0.28 -12.63
CA SER A 58 -2.98 0.85 -11.81
C SER A 58 -3.54 1.84 -10.79
N SER A 59 -3.13 1.67 -9.53
CA SER A 59 -3.43 2.58 -8.43
C SER A 59 -2.12 2.95 -7.75
N LYS A 60 -1.84 4.25 -7.67
CA LYS A 60 -0.67 4.77 -6.95
C LYS A 60 -1.05 5.00 -5.50
N ILE A 61 -0.35 4.33 -4.59
CA ILE A 61 -0.51 4.51 -3.14
C ILE A 61 0.58 5.46 -2.65
N VAL A 62 0.21 6.41 -1.81
CA VAL A 62 1.13 7.38 -1.19
C VAL A 62 0.82 7.46 0.31
N ILE A 63 1.83 7.31 1.15
CA ILE A 63 1.69 7.36 2.61
C ILE A 63 2.35 8.64 3.13
N ARG A 64 1.59 9.47 3.84
CA ARG A 64 2.01 10.76 4.45
C ARG A 64 2.57 11.77 3.44
N GLY A 65 1.99 11.79 2.23
CA GLY A 65 2.36 12.74 1.18
C GLY A 65 3.54 12.29 0.33
N ASN A 66 3.92 13.15 -0.62
CA ASN A 66 5.00 12.87 -1.56
C ASN A 66 6.36 13.18 -0.90
N ASN A 67 7.23 12.17 -0.80
CA ASN A 67 8.55 12.29 -0.17
C ASN A 67 9.70 12.27 -1.21
N SER A 68 9.37 12.18 -2.50
CA SER A 68 10.33 12.06 -3.59
C SER A 68 9.88 12.84 -4.82
N VAL A 69 10.74 13.78 -5.23
CA VAL A 69 10.56 14.60 -6.44
C VAL A 69 10.54 13.73 -7.71
N THR A 70 11.17 12.54 -7.69
CA THR A 70 11.24 11.62 -8.83
C THR A 70 10.00 10.74 -8.99
N ASN A 71 8.91 11.02 -8.27
CA ASN A 71 7.62 10.32 -8.35
C ASN A 71 7.58 8.84 -7.88
N LEU A 72 8.71 8.28 -7.44
CA LEU A 72 8.82 6.99 -6.76
C LEU A 72 8.38 7.10 -5.29
N ASN A 73 7.08 7.32 -5.08
CA ASN A 73 6.48 7.53 -3.75
C ASN A 73 5.57 6.40 -3.30
N GLN A 74 5.73 5.24 -3.94
CA GLN A 74 4.93 4.08 -3.62
C GLN A 74 5.52 3.36 -2.41
N PRO A 75 4.69 2.96 -1.44
CA PRO A 75 5.15 2.17 -0.32
C PRO A 75 5.54 0.76 -0.78
N LEU A 76 6.43 0.12 -0.03
CA LEU A 76 6.67 -1.31 -0.16
C LEU A 76 5.38 -2.07 0.22
N ILE A 77 4.84 -2.84 -0.72
CA ILE A 77 3.71 -3.72 -0.48
C ILE A 77 4.27 -5.12 -0.21
N VAL A 78 3.80 -5.78 0.85
CA VAL A 78 4.18 -7.16 1.17
C VAL A 78 2.92 -7.98 1.33
N VAL A 79 2.81 -9.05 0.55
CA VAL A 79 1.70 -10.01 0.63
C VAL A 79 2.29 -11.35 1.04
N ASP A 80 1.81 -11.88 2.16
CA ASP A 80 2.26 -13.16 2.71
C ASP A 80 3.79 -13.30 2.85
N GLY A 81 4.47 -12.19 3.18
CA GLY A 81 5.93 -12.13 3.34
C GLY A 81 6.70 -11.93 2.04
N VAL A 82 6.04 -11.93 0.88
CA VAL A 82 6.64 -11.65 -0.42
C VAL A 82 6.46 -10.17 -0.78
N PRO A 83 7.55 -9.43 -1.06
CA PRO A 83 7.44 -8.06 -1.51
C PRO A 83 6.82 -8.03 -2.92
N MET A 84 5.80 -7.19 -3.10
CA MET A 84 5.15 -6.94 -4.37
C MET A 84 5.64 -5.61 -4.94
N ASP A 85 5.90 -5.62 -6.24
CA ASP A 85 6.14 -4.41 -7.00
C ASP A 85 4.82 -3.89 -7.56
N ASN A 86 4.49 -2.63 -7.28
CA ASN A 86 3.31 -1.94 -7.82
C ASN A 86 3.76 -0.90 -8.86
N PHE A 87 4.70 -1.30 -9.70
CA PHE A 87 5.30 -0.48 -10.72
C PHE A 87 4.27 0.01 -11.74
N THR A 88 3.97 1.32 -11.71
CA THR A 88 3.01 1.97 -12.62
C THR A 88 3.63 2.45 -13.94
N GLY A 89 4.71 1.83 -14.41
CA GLY A 89 5.20 1.98 -15.78
C GLY A 89 6.22 3.11 -16.05
N ALA A 90 6.88 3.68 -15.03
CA ALA A 90 8.08 4.49 -15.32
C ALA A 90 9.26 3.54 -15.52
N LYS A 91 9.54 3.09 -16.75
CA LYS A 91 10.77 2.31 -17.04
C LYS A 91 12.01 3.04 -16.52
N ASN A 92 12.47 2.69 -15.33
CA ASN A 92 13.86 2.83 -14.95
C ASN A 92 14.48 1.44 -15.03
N ASN A 93 14.78 1.08 -16.29
CA ASN A 93 15.99 0.30 -16.59
C ASN A 93 17.16 1.01 -15.88
N ASP A 94 18.12 0.26 -15.33
CA ASP A 94 19.41 0.71 -14.76
C ASP A 94 19.47 0.44 -13.23
N TYR A 95 20.18 -0.59 -12.78
CA TYR A 95 21.63 -0.50 -12.55
C TYR A 95 22.46 -1.72 -13.00
N TRP A 96 21.88 -2.67 -13.75
CA TRP A 96 22.63 -3.81 -14.30
C TRP A 96 22.13 -4.18 -15.71
N ASN A 97 22.42 -3.30 -16.66
CA ASN A 97 22.17 -3.52 -18.08
C ASN A 97 23.52 -3.78 -18.80
N PRO A 98 23.82 -5.00 -19.25
CA PRO A 98 23.98 -5.25 -20.68
C PRO A 98 22.63 -5.17 -21.40
#